data_AF-A0A2R6DN36-F1
#
_entry.id   AF-A0A2R6DN36-F1
#
_cell.length_a   1.000
_cell.length_b   1.000
_cell.length_c   1.000
_cell.angle_alpha   90.00
_cell.angle_beta   90.00
_cell.angle_gamma   90.00
#
_symmetry.space_group_name_H-M   'P 1'
#
loop_
_entity.id
_entity.type
_entity.pdbx_description
1 polymer ?
#
loop_
_entity_poly.entity_id
_entity_poly.type
_entity_poly.pdbx_seq_one_letter_code
_entity_poly.pdbx_strand_id
1 'polypeptide(L)'
;MSDGYTHDPDAFDEDDEYVAPDGEPDDDAEDAAAGHPETTDREFDWRGWTLVAAVLFAFVVAPGVIYLYPRVGPMFGLTFYDTYLALPMLPAIVLAVLAVWATTRP
;
A
#
# COMPACT_ATOMS: atom_id res chain seq x y z
N MET A 1 43.50 -23.24 -22.23
CA MET A 1 42.35 -23.72 -23.01
C MET A 1 41.14 -23.17 -22.28
N SER A 2 40.32 -22.35 -22.93
CA SER A 2 39.15 -21.73 -22.30
C SER A 2 38.08 -22.80 -22.20
N ASP A 3 37.78 -23.27 -20.99
CA ASP A 3 36.64 -24.16 -20.76
C ASP A 3 35.36 -23.40 -21.11
N GLY A 4 34.75 -23.80 -22.22
CA GLY A 4 33.49 -23.25 -22.70
C GLY A 4 32.38 -23.62 -21.76
N TYR A 5 31.99 -22.69 -20.89
CA TYR A 5 30.81 -22.78 -20.05
C TYR A 5 29.59 -23.04 -20.95
N THR A 6 29.20 -24.30 -21.04
CA THR A 6 28.00 -24.74 -21.76
C THR A 6 26.89 -24.74 -20.73
N HIS A 7 25.96 -23.81 -20.88
CA HIS A 7 24.77 -23.75 -20.06
C HIS A 7 23.89 -24.96 -20.43
N ASP A 8 23.80 -25.94 -19.52
CA ASP A 8 22.87 -27.04 -19.65
C ASP A 8 21.52 -26.60 -19.05
N PRO A 9 20.46 -26.41 -19.86
CA PRO A 9 19.17 -25.95 -19.35
C PRO A 9 18.44 -27.02 -18.53
N ASP A 10 18.84 -28.28 -18.61
CA ASP A 10 18.25 -29.38 -17.83
C ASP A 10 18.91 -29.52 -16.44
N ALA A 11 19.96 -28.77 -16.13
CA ALA A 11 20.56 -28.74 -14.78
C ALA A 11 19.72 -27.98 -13.74
N PHE A 12 18.62 -27.35 -14.18
CA PHE A 12 17.64 -26.69 -13.32
C PHE A 12 16.37 -27.56 -13.25
N ASP A 13 16.50 -28.79 -12.74
CA ASP A 13 15.33 -29.54 -12.30
C ASP A 13 14.78 -28.88 -11.03
N GLU A 14 13.46 -28.67 -10.97
CA GLU A 14 12.75 -27.88 -9.93
C GLU A 14 12.84 -28.48 -8.50
N ASP A 15 13.55 -29.59 -8.33
CA ASP A 15 13.68 -30.35 -7.08
C ASP A 15 15.07 -30.27 -6.43
N ASP A 16 16.04 -29.56 -7.04
CA ASP A 16 17.38 -29.40 -6.47
C ASP A 16 17.42 -28.27 -5.42
N GLU A 17 17.46 -28.67 -4.15
CA GLU A 17 17.76 -27.80 -3.02
C GLU A 17 19.16 -27.19 -3.22
N TYR A 18 19.21 -25.85 -3.31
CA TYR A 18 20.46 -25.10 -3.45
C TYR A 18 21.38 -25.35 -2.26
N VAL A 19 22.39 -26.21 -2.45
CA VAL A 19 23.49 -26.39 -1.49
C VAL A 19 24.56 -25.35 -1.84
N ALA A 20 24.63 -24.30 -1.03
CA ALA A 20 25.68 -23.29 -1.14
C ALA A 20 27.06 -23.96 -0.95
N PRO A 21 28.04 -23.72 -1.84
CA PRO A 21 29.38 -24.24 -1.66
C PRO A 21 30.02 -23.63 -0.41
N ASP A 22 30.54 -24.48 0.45
CA ASP A 22 31.24 -24.14 1.69
C ASP A 22 32.48 -23.27 1.39
N GLY A 23 32.33 -21.95 1.53
CA GLY A 23 33.43 -20.99 1.38
C GLY A 23 33.02 -19.56 1.69
N GLU A 24 33.65 -19.02 2.75
CA GLU A 24 33.55 -17.67 3.31
C GLU A 24 32.20 -17.26 3.99
N PRO A 25 32.23 -16.79 5.26
CA PRO A 25 31.12 -16.01 5.79
C PRO A 25 31.15 -14.64 5.09
N ASP A 26 30.19 -14.40 4.20
CA ASP A 26 29.89 -13.05 3.73
C ASP A 26 29.49 -12.20 4.96
N ASP A 27 30.30 -11.21 5.31
CA ASP A 27 29.94 -10.14 6.26
C ASP A 27 28.69 -9.36 5.78
N ASP A 28 28.27 -9.54 4.52
CA ASP A 28 27.03 -9.02 3.95
C ASP A 28 25.79 -9.85 4.37
N ALA A 29 25.95 -11.05 4.90
CA ALA A 29 24.85 -11.87 5.42
C ALA A 29 24.39 -11.44 6.82
N GLU A 30 25.23 -10.73 7.59
CA GLU A 30 24.85 -10.24 8.91
C GLU A 30 23.87 -9.05 8.85
N ASP A 31 23.92 -8.24 7.78
CA ASP A 31 22.94 -7.15 7.56
C ASP A 31 21.62 -7.66 6.96
N ALA A 32 21.63 -8.82 6.31
CA ALA A 32 20.41 -9.54 5.90
C ALA A 32 19.77 -10.32 7.08
N ALA A 33 20.58 -10.73 8.07
CA ALA A 33 20.13 -11.40 9.29
C ALA A 33 19.73 -10.43 10.42
N ALA A 34 20.01 -9.13 10.29
CA ALA A 34 19.33 -8.07 11.02
C ALA A 34 17.89 -7.95 10.49
N GLY A 35 17.06 -8.95 10.85
CA GLY A 35 15.72 -9.20 10.32
C GLY A 35 15.03 -7.95 9.80
N HIS A 36 15.01 -7.83 8.47
CA HIS A 36 14.24 -6.83 7.74
C HIS A 36 12.80 -6.89 8.30
N PRO A 37 12.33 -5.88 9.06
CA PRO A 37 11.05 -5.93 9.79
C PRO A 37 9.82 -6.13 8.89
N GLU A 38 9.98 -6.18 7.57
CA GLU A 38 8.94 -6.43 6.59
C GLU A 38 8.42 -7.87 6.54
N THR A 39 9.10 -8.86 7.12
CA THR A 39 8.65 -10.27 7.09
C THR A 39 7.75 -10.66 8.27
N THR A 40 7.58 -9.78 9.27
CA THR A 40 6.53 -9.99 10.29
C THR A 40 5.19 -9.73 9.63
N ASP A 41 4.36 -10.77 9.51
CA ASP A 41 3.02 -10.77 8.90
C ASP A 41 2.25 -9.45 9.09
N ARG A 42 2.38 -8.52 8.13
CA ARG A 42 1.57 -7.30 8.06
C ARG A 42 0.24 -7.68 7.41
N GLU A 43 -0.58 -8.40 8.15
CA GLU A 43 -1.95 -8.66 7.76
C GLU A 43 -2.70 -7.33 7.61
N PHE A 44 -3.55 -7.22 6.58
CA PHE A 44 -4.29 -6.00 6.30
C PHE A 44 -5.47 -5.87 7.28
N ASP A 45 -5.14 -5.36 8.46
CA ASP A 45 -6.05 -5.27 9.59
C ASP A 45 -7.14 -4.20 9.42
N TRP A 46 -8.00 -4.06 10.44
CA TRP A 46 -9.03 -3.02 10.51
C TRP A 46 -8.49 -1.59 10.27
N ARG A 47 -7.21 -1.34 10.63
CA ARG A 47 -6.51 -0.07 10.36
C ARG A 47 -6.32 0.17 8.86
N GLY A 48 -5.89 -0.86 8.13
CA GLY A 48 -5.75 -0.82 6.66
C GLY A 48 -7.10 -0.62 5.99
N TRP A 49 -8.12 -1.34 6.43
CA TRP A 49 -9.49 -1.18 5.92
C TRP A 49 -10.08 0.21 6.16
N THR A 50 -9.76 0.83 7.30
CA THR A 50 -10.17 2.22 7.58
C THR A 50 -9.58 3.20 6.56
N LEU A 51 -8.29 3.03 6.21
CA LEU A 51 -7.66 3.85 5.17
C LEU A 51 -8.30 3.62 3.80
N VAL A 52 -8.58 2.38 3.44
CA VAL A 52 -9.27 2.06 2.17
C VAL A 52 -10.64 2.72 2.12
N ALA A 53 -11.41 2.67 3.20
CA ALA A 53 -12.70 3.35 3.29
C ALA A 53 -12.58 4.87 3.11
N ALA A 54 -11.56 5.49 3.71
CA ALA A 54 -11.31 6.92 3.57
C ALA A 54 -10.92 7.31 2.14
N VAL A 55 -10.10 6.49 1.47
CA VAL A 55 -9.73 6.69 0.06
C VAL A 55 -10.94 6.52 -0.84
N LEU A 56 -11.75 5.47 -0.65
CA LEU A 56 -13.00 5.27 -1.38
C LEU A 56 -13.95 6.47 -1.20
N PHE A 57 -14.08 6.96 0.03
CA PHE A 57 -14.86 8.15 0.33
C PHE A 57 -14.35 9.40 -0.41
N ALA A 58 -13.04 9.61 -0.43
CA ALA A 58 -12.40 10.75 -1.07
C ALA A 58 -12.54 10.76 -2.61
N PHE A 59 -12.36 9.60 -3.26
CA PHE A 59 -12.26 9.53 -4.72
C PHE A 59 -13.53 9.05 -5.41
N VAL A 60 -14.45 8.39 -4.70
CA VAL A 60 -15.69 7.86 -5.29
C VAL A 60 -16.91 8.57 -4.72
N VAL A 61 -17.04 8.60 -3.40
CA VAL A 61 -18.25 9.15 -2.76
C VAL A 61 -18.33 10.66 -2.94
N ALA A 62 -17.29 11.40 -2.57
CA ALA A 62 -17.30 12.86 -2.70
C ALA A 62 -17.49 13.32 -4.17
N PRO A 63 -16.76 12.79 -5.16
CA PRO A 63 -16.98 13.16 -6.55
C PRO A 63 -18.34 12.70 -7.09
N GLY A 64 -18.81 11.52 -6.70
CA GLY A 64 -20.13 11.00 -7.08
C GLY A 64 -21.27 11.89 -6.57
N VAL A 65 -21.16 12.40 -5.35
CA VAL A 65 -22.14 13.34 -4.78
C VAL A 65 -22.08 14.69 -5.51
N ILE A 66 -20.89 15.23 -5.81
CA ILE A 66 -20.76 16.46 -6.61
C ILE A 66 -21.40 16.27 -7.99
N TYR A 67 -21.20 15.11 -8.61
CA TYR A 67 -21.79 14.79 -9.91
C TYR A 67 -23.33 14.70 -9.86
N LEU A 68 -23.89 14.15 -8.78
CA LEU A 68 -25.34 14.05 -8.58
C LEU A 68 -25.99 15.38 -8.14
N TYR A 69 -25.22 16.31 -7.58
CA TYR A 69 -25.72 17.57 -7.03
C TYR A 69 -26.63 18.38 -7.97
N PRO A 70 -26.40 18.50 -9.29
CA PRO A 70 -27.33 19.18 -10.20
C PRO A 70 -28.74 18.58 -10.22
N ARG A 71 -28.89 17.30 -9.82
CA ARG A 71 -30.15 16.56 -9.85
C ARG A 71 -30.86 16.48 -8.50
N VAL A 72 -30.14 16.60 -7.38
CA VAL A 72 -30.70 16.48 -6.01
C VAL A 72 -30.33 17.64 -5.07
N GLY A 73 -29.45 18.54 -5.48
CA GLY A 73 -28.81 19.59 -4.68
C GLY A 73 -29.75 20.62 -4.04
N PRO A 74 -30.83 21.10 -4.70
CA PRO A 74 -31.77 22.04 -4.08
C PRO A 74 -32.46 21.51 -2.82
N MET A 75 -32.48 20.18 -2.60
CA MET A 75 -33.07 19.56 -1.40
C MET A 75 -32.20 19.74 -0.14
N PHE A 76 -30.89 20.00 -0.30
CA PHE A 76 -29.94 20.07 0.81
C PHE A 76 -29.64 21.51 1.28
N GLY A 77 -30.23 22.54 0.64
CA GLY A 77 -30.09 23.95 1.05
C GLY A 77 -28.68 24.54 0.90
N LEU A 78 -27.70 23.77 0.43
CA LEU A 78 -26.34 24.22 0.13
C LEU A 78 -26.35 25.01 -1.17
N THR A 79 -25.63 26.14 -1.21
CA THR A 79 -25.38 26.83 -2.46
C THR A 79 -24.40 26.04 -3.33
N PHE A 80 -24.33 26.37 -4.63
CA PHE A 80 -23.38 25.74 -5.55
C PHE A 80 -21.95 25.86 -4.99
N TYR A 81 -21.54 27.06 -4.59
CA TYR A 81 -20.21 27.30 -4.03
C TYR A 81 -19.94 26.50 -2.75
N ASP A 82 -20.91 26.41 -1.84
CA ASP A 82 -20.74 25.67 -0.57
C ASP A 82 -20.51 24.18 -0.82
N THR A 83 -21.17 23.60 -1.82
CA THR A 83 -21.00 22.18 -2.16
C THR A 83 -19.60 21.90 -2.70
N TYR A 84 -19.12 22.74 -3.62
CA TYR A 84 -17.77 22.59 -4.17
C TYR A 84 -16.66 22.92 -3.17
N LEU A 85 -16.96 23.63 -2.09
CA LEU A 85 -16.00 23.93 -1.02
C LEU A 85 -16.05 22.89 0.11
N ALA A 86 -17.22 22.63 0.69
CA ALA A 86 -17.37 21.80 1.87
C ALA A 86 -17.22 20.31 1.58
N LEU A 87 -17.73 19.85 0.43
CA LEU A 87 -17.73 18.43 0.10
C LEU A 87 -16.34 17.85 -0.15
N PRO A 88 -15.39 18.52 -0.84
CA PRO A 88 -14.00 18.06 -0.89
C PRO A 88 -13.21 18.35 0.39
N MET A 89 -13.68 19.25 1.28
CA MET A 89 -13.04 19.48 2.58
C MET A 89 -13.22 18.29 3.53
N LEU A 90 -14.36 17.62 3.46
CA LEU A 90 -14.67 16.42 4.24
C LEU A 90 -13.60 15.31 4.13
N PRO A 91 -13.25 14.80 2.92
CA PRO A 91 -12.21 13.80 2.80
C PRO A 91 -10.84 14.29 3.25
N ALA A 92 -10.52 15.58 3.05
CA ALA A 92 -9.27 16.15 3.53
C ALA A 92 -9.16 16.11 5.07
N ILE A 93 -10.24 16.47 5.79
CA ILE A 93 -10.27 16.39 7.26
C ILE A 93 -10.13 14.94 7.72
N VAL A 94 -10.87 14.02 7.09
CA VAL A 94 -10.80 12.59 7.44
C VAL A 94 -9.37 12.07 7.29
N LEU A 95 -8.71 12.37 6.16
CA LEU A 95 -7.34 11.94 5.93
C LEU A 95 -6.35 12.62 6.88
N ALA A 96 -6.54 13.89 7.23
CA ALA A 96 -5.71 14.58 8.21
C ALA A 96 -5.80 13.91 9.59
N VAL A 97 -7.01 13.60 10.05
CA VAL A 97 -7.23 12.89 11.32
C VAL A 97 -6.63 11.48 11.27
N LEU A 98 -6.84 10.74 10.17
CA LEU A 98 -6.28 9.41 10.00
C LEU A 98 -4.74 9.42 9.94
N ALA A 99 -4.13 10.45 9.37
CA ALA A 99 -2.68 10.61 9.36
C ALA A 99 -2.13 10.82 10.79
N VAL A 100 -2.79 11.65 11.60
CA VAL A 100 -2.45 11.81 13.02
C VAL A 100 -2.60 10.47 13.74
N TRP A 101 -3.73 9.80 13.56
CA TRP A 101 -3.99 8.51 14.18
C TRP A 101 -3.01 7.40 13.75
N ALA A 102 -2.57 7.41 12.50
CA ALA A 102 -1.60 6.44 11.98
C ALA A 102 -0.22 6.60 12.64
N THR A 103 0.15 7.84 12.97
CA THR A 103 1.43 8.13 13.64
C THR A 103 1.36 7.97 15.16
N THR A 104 0.17 8.13 15.77
CA THR A 104 -0.07 7.75 17.17
C THR A 104 -0.16 6.23 17.29
N ARG A 105 1.01 5.61 17.52
CA ARG A 105 1.12 4.19 17.86
C ARG A 105 0.53 4.01 19.28
N PRO A 106 -0.46 3.13 19.51
CA PRO A 106 -0.70 2.64 20.87
C PRO A 106 0.49 1.82 21.38
#